data_AF-A0A2M6T0X0-F1
#
_entry.id   AF-A0A2M6T0X0-F1
#
_cell.length_a   1.000
_cell.length_b   1.000
_cell.length_c   1.000
_cell.angle_alpha   90.00
_cell.angle_beta   90.00
_cell.angle_gamma   90.00
#
_symmetry.space_group_name_H-M   'P 1'
#
loop_
_entity.id
_entity.type
_entity.pdbx_description
1 polymer ?
#
loop_
_entity_poly.entity_id
_entity_poly.type
_entity_poly.pdbx_seq_one_letter_code
_entity_poly.pdbx_strand_id
1 'polypeptide(L)'
;MKKRIFIILLILFFGAAFLILSLELLSRKCPHIARKERPDCGYLIKKYTTGRSDSLRNENFMPSPEPNDFELDDVVRKRIIEVEEKDMGSLNGIACGSYGFVSVELPYFAKKYVKDHEAFHLIGYDNEKTVNYKAGSRHPIGLIQTIFYSVFSNFKGRKMTEYPCIIGNLWNTFKIYF
;
A
#
# COMPACT_ATOMS: atom_id res chain seq x y z
N MET A 1 11.95 35.44 -23.99
CA MET A 1 11.38 34.56 -22.94
C MET A 1 10.51 33.42 -23.49
N LYS A 2 9.46 33.68 -24.29
CA LYS A 2 8.53 32.64 -24.80
C LYS A 2 9.21 31.43 -25.47
N LYS A 3 10.20 31.65 -26.36
CA LYS A 3 10.95 30.56 -27.02
C LYS A 3 11.75 29.67 -26.04
N ARG A 4 12.35 30.27 -25.00
CA ARG A 4 13.12 29.52 -23.97
C ARG A 4 12.19 28.69 -23.10
N ILE A 5 11.05 29.25 -22.69
CA ILE A 5 10.01 28.52 -21.94
C ILE A 5 9.49 27.34 -22.76
N PHE A 6 9.23 27.55 -24.06
CA PHE A 6 8.79 26.48 -24.96
C PHE A 6 9.81 25.34 -25.06
N ILE A 7 11.10 25.67 -25.22
CA ILE A 7 12.18 24.66 -25.24
C ILE A 7 12.25 23.88 -23.92
N ILE A 8 12.13 24.56 -22.78
CA ILE A 8 12.12 23.90 -21.46
C ILE A 8 10.94 22.94 -21.34
N LEU A 9 9.73 23.37 -21.70
CA LEU A 9 8.53 22.51 -21.66
C LEU A 9 8.68 21.30 -22.60
N LEU A 10 9.26 21.51 -23.78
CA LEU A 10 9.50 20.45 -24.74
C LEU A 10 10.50 19.41 -24.18
N ILE A 11 11.60 19.86 -23.58
CA ILE A 11 12.59 18.99 -22.93
C ILE A 11 11.96 18.21 -21.78
N LEU A 12 11.17 18.87 -20.92
CA LEU A 12 10.46 18.21 -19.83
C LEU A 12 9.49 17.15 -20.35
N PHE A 13 8.74 17.45 -21.41
CA PHE A 13 7.81 16.51 -22.02
C PHE A 13 8.52 15.29 -22.60
N PHE A 14 9.56 15.49 -23.43
CA PHE A 14 10.32 14.38 -24.00
C PHE A 14 11.09 13.59 -22.93
N GLY A 15 11.62 14.26 -21.91
CA GLY A 15 12.25 13.62 -20.76
C GLY A 15 11.28 12.73 -19.99
N ALA A 16 10.06 13.21 -19.72
CA ALA A 16 9.01 12.44 -19.07
C ALA A 16 8.58 11.24 -19.93
N ALA A 17 8.36 11.44 -21.24
CA ALA A 17 8.00 10.35 -22.15
C ALA A 17 9.08 9.27 -22.21
N PHE A 18 10.36 9.66 -22.31
CA PHE A 18 11.48 8.73 -22.30
C PHE A 18 11.58 7.95 -20.98
N LEU A 19 11.36 8.62 -19.84
CA LEU A 19 11.33 7.98 -18.53
C LEU A 19 10.22 6.94 -18.45
N ILE A 20 8.98 7.29 -18.84
CA ILE A 20 7.84 6.37 -18.82
C ILE A 20 8.09 5.14 -19.71
N LEU A 21 8.60 5.35 -20.93
CA LEU A 21 8.94 4.26 -21.84
C LEU A 21 10.01 3.34 -21.25
N SER A 22 11.04 3.92 -20.60
CA SER A 22 12.10 3.15 -19.94
C SER A 22 11.56 2.31 -18.79
N LEU A 23 10.66 2.87 -17.97
CA LEU A 23 10.01 2.17 -16.86
C LEU A 23 9.09 1.03 -17.35
N GLU A 24 8.35 1.23 -18.44
CA GLU A 24 7.53 0.18 -19.07
C GLU A 24 8.39 -0.95 -19.67
N LEU A 25 9.54 -0.64 -20.25
CA LEU A 25 10.45 -1.65 -20.75
C LEU A 25 11.08 -2.46 -19.61
N LEU A 26 11.49 -1.78 -18.53
CA LEU A 26 12.05 -2.43 -17.33
C LEU A 26 11.01 -3.33 -16.64
N SER A 27 9.77 -2.86 -16.50
CA SER A 27 8.70 -3.61 -15.84
C SER A 27 8.33 -4.91 -16.57
N ARG A 28 8.55 -4.97 -17.89
CA ARG A 28 8.32 -6.17 -18.73
C ARG A 28 9.51 -7.12 -18.77
N LYS A 29 10.75 -6.60 -18.74
CA LYS A 29 11.97 -7.40 -18.91
C LYS A 29 12.46 -8.06 -17.64
N CYS A 30 12.10 -7.54 -16.48
CA CYS A 30 12.52 -8.11 -15.22
C CYS A 30 11.59 -9.28 -14.84
N PRO A 31 12.12 -10.50 -14.63
CA PRO A 31 11.34 -11.53 -13.96
C PRO A 31 10.93 -10.99 -12.60
N HIS A 32 9.72 -11.34 -12.13
CA HIS A 32 9.26 -10.95 -10.80
C HIS A 32 10.37 -11.28 -9.80
N ILE A 33 11.05 -10.24 -9.28
CA ILE A 33 11.95 -10.40 -8.13
C ILE A 33 11.11 -11.16 -7.13
N ALA A 34 11.60 -12.31 -6.65
CA ALA A 34 10.92 -13.12 -5.66
C ALA A 34 10.49 -12.18 -4.53
N ARG A 35 9.20 -11.80 -4.55
CA ARG A 35 8.60 -11.09 -3.43
C ARG A 35 8.77 -12.06 -2.26
N LYS A 36 9.12 -11.54 -1.07
CA LYS A 36 8.99 -12.37 0.12
C LYS A 36 7.60 -12.99 0.08
N GLU A 37 7.51 -14.28 0.43
CA GLU A 37 6.25 -15.00 0.39
C GLU A 37 5.15 -14.17 1.05
N ARG A 38 3.98 -14.11 0.40
CA ARG A 38 2.85 -13.36 0.95
C ARG A 38 2.56 -13.92 2.35
N PRO A 39 2.24 -13.04 3.32
CA PRO A 39 1.93 -13.50 4.65
C PRO A 39 0.71 -14.43 4.61
N ASP A 40 0.78 -15.52 5.38
CA ASP A 40 -0.33 -16.45 5.51
C ASP A 40 -1.41 -15.83 6.42
N CYS A 41 -2.56 -15.48 5.83
CA CYS A 41 -3.71 -14.94 6.55
C CYS A 41 -4.17 -15.86 7.70
N GLY A 42 -4.11 -17.18 7.52
CA GLY A 42 -4.48 -18.14 8.57
C GLY A 42 -3.55 -18.05 9.78
N TYR A 43 -2.25 -17.94 9.53
CA TYR A 43 -1.24 -17.70 10.56
C TYR A 43 -1.44 -16.34 11.25
N LEU A 44 -1.63 -15.25 10.49
CA LEU A 44 -1.81 -13.91 11.06
C LEU A 44 -3.03 -13.84 11.98
N ILE A 45 -4.19 -14.36 11.52
CA ILE A 45 -5.41 -14.43 12.34
C ILE A 45 -5.14 -15.26 13.60
N LYS A 46 -4.65 -16.49 13.45
CA LYS A 46 -4.39 -17.36 14.61
C LYS A 46 -3.43 -16.74 15.61
N LYS A 47 -2.37 -16.06 15.17
CA LYS A 47 -1.36 -15.49 16.07
C LYS A 47 -1.84 -14.22 16.77
N TYR A 48 -2.52 -13.33 16.06
CA TYR A 48 -2.77 -11.97 16.53
C TYR A 48 -4.21 -11.69 16.98
N THR A 49 -5.14 -12.62 16.75
CA THR A 49 -6.54 -12.47 17.19
C THR A 49 -6.92 -13.45 18.30
N THR A 50 -6.06 -14.41 18.66
CA THR A 50 -6.33 -15.36 19.76
C THR A 50 -6.46 -14.62 21.08
N GLY A 51 -7.60 -14.78 21.76
CA GLY A 51 -7.93 -14.10 23.01
C GLY A 51 -8.62 -12.72 22.84
N ARG A 52 -8.71 -12.19 21.62
CA ARG A 52 -9.69 -11.12 21.32
C ARG A 52 -11.05 -11.80 21.21
N SER A 53 -11.94 -11.49 22.15
CA SER A 53 -13.28 -12.07 22.29
C SER A 53 -13.93 -12.46 20.95
N ASP A 54 -14.35 -13.72 20.82
CA ASP A 54 -15.13 -14.26 19.70
C ASP A 54 -16.42 -13.46 19.41
N SER A 55 -16.81 -12.53 20.29
CA SER A 55 -17.92 -11.61 20.06
C SER A 55 -17.74 -10.74 18.80
N LEU A 56 -16.52 -10.36 18.43
CA LEU A 56 -16.28 -9.58 17.19
C LEU A 56 -16.34 -10.42 15.92
N ARG A 57 -16.26 -11.75 16.05
CA ARG A 57 -16.32 -12.72 14.95
C ARG A 57 -17.76 -13.13 14.62
N ASN A 58 -18.66 -13.03 15.61
CA ASN A 58 -20.10 -13.32 15.50
C ASN A 58 -20.99 -12.08 15.35
N GLU A 59 -20.48 -10.87 15.57
CA GLU A 59 -21.17 -9.67 15.10
C GLU A 59 -21.18 -9.71 13.57
N ASN A 60 -22.36 -9.88 12.96
CA ASN A 60 -22.59 -9.70 11.53
C ASN A 60 -22.17 -8.27 11.17
N PHE A 61 -20.88 -8.08 10.90
CA PHE A 61 -20.32 -6.83 10.45
C PHE A 61 -20.91 -6.57 9.07
N MET A 62 -21.97 -5.77 9.03
CA MET A 62 -22.55 -5.23 7.82
C MET A 62 -22.02 -3.80 7.69
N PRO A 63 -20.88 -3.62 7.02
CA PRO A 63 -20.36 -2.28 6.79
C PRO A 63 -21.39 -1.44 6.04
N SER A 64 -21.53 -0.18 6.43
CA SER A 64 -22.19 0.81 5.59
C SER A 64 -21.41 0.91 4.27
N PRO A 65 -22.09 0.94 3.10
CA PRO A 65 -21.45 1.15 1.82
C PRO A 65 -20.60 2.43 1.80
N GLU A 66 -20.97 3.44 2.57
CA GLU A 66 -20.19 4.66 2.80
C GLU A 66 -20.10 4.93 4.29
N PRO A 67 -19.06 4.40 4.98
CA PRO A 67 -18.92 4.63 6.41
C PRO A 67 -18.60 6.10 6.66
N ASN A 68 -19.20 6.68 7.69
CA ASN A 68 -18.73 7.96 8.20
C ASN A 68 -17.38 7.78 8.95
N ASP A 69 -16.75 8.90 9.31
CA ASP A 69 -15.45 8.90 9.98
C ASP A 69 -15.43 8.08 11.28
N PHE A 70 -16.53 8.11 12.04
CA PHE A 70 -16.64 7.40 13.31
C PHE A 70 -16.74 5.87 13.10
N GLU A 71 -17.50 5.44 12.11
CA GLU A 71 -17.62 4.02 11.75
C GLU A 71 -16.27 3.46 11.27
N LEU A 72 -15.55 4.22 10.44
CA LEU A 72 -14.21 3.85 9.99
C LEU A 72 -13.22 3.79 11.15
N ASP A 73 -13.21 4.78 12.03
CA ASP A 73 -12.35 4.81 13.22
C ASP A 73 -12.64 3.63 14.17
N ASP A 74 -13.90 3.22 14.30
CA ASP A 74 -14.28 2.04 15.09
C ASP A 74 -13.76 0.74 14.46
N VAL A 75 -13.84 0.61 13.13
CA VAL A 75 -13.23 -0.52 12.39
C VAL A 75 -11.72 -0.54 12.59
N VAL A 76 -11.05 0.61 12.43
CA VAL A 76 -9.61 0.74 12.66
C VAL A 76 -9.24 0.30 14.08
N ARG A 77 -9.97 0.78 15.08
CA ARG A 77 -9.70 0.47 16.49
C ARG A 77 -9.92 -1.00 16.84
N LYS A 78 -11.00 -1.62 16.34
CA LYS A 78 -11.41 -2.97 16.72
C LYS A 78 -10.77 -4.06 15.88
N ARG A 79 -10.58 -3.79 14.58
CA ARG A 79 -10.28 -4.82 13.57
C ARG A 79 -8.93 -4.66 12.89
N ILE A 80 -8.28 -3.50 13.00
CA ILE A 80 -6.91 -3.33 12.50
C ILE A 80 -5.90 -3.60 13.62
N ILE A 81 -4.91 -4.44 13.31
CA ILE A 81 -3.90 -4.92 14.26
C ILE A 81 -2.53 -4.57 13.73
N GLU A 82 -1.73 -3.92 14.56
CA GLU A 82 -0.33 -3.68 14.21
C GLU A 82 0.51 -4.94 14.49
N VAL A 83 1.33 -5.34 13.53
CA VAL A 83 2.15 -6.56 13.57
C VAL A 83 3.58 -6.28 13.10
N GLU A 84 4.52 -7.16 13.46
CA GLU A 84 5.93 -7.01 13.11
C GLU A 84 6.19 -7.30 11.62
N GLU A 85 7.13 -6.58 11.00
CA GLU A 85 7.47 -6.70 9.57
C GLU A 85 7.83 -8.14 9.17
N LYS A 86 8.45 -8.90 10.09
CA LYS A 86 8.85 -10.30 9.85
C LYS A 86 7.67 -11.20 9.50
N ASP A 87 6.48 -10.89 10.02
CA ASP A 87 5.26 -11.65 9.80
C ASP A 87 4.44 -11.09 8.62
N MET A 88 4.83 -9.97 8.02
CA MET A 88 4.10 -9.26 6.95
C MET A 88 4.62 -9.51 5.54
N GLY A 89 5.71 -10.27 5.36
CA GLY A 89 6.20 -10.63 4.01
C GLY A 89 6.50 -9.42 3.12
N SER A 90 7.01 -8.32 3.70
CA SER A 90 7.26 -7.02 3.03
C SER A 90 6.02 -6.23 2.60
N LEU A 91 4.82 -6.60 3.05
CA LEU A 91 3.63 -5.78 2.91
C LEU A 91 3.55 -4.71 4.00
N ASN A 92 3.00 -3.55 3.65
CA ASN A 92 2.70 -2.50 4.62
C ASN A 92 1.41 -2.82 5.38
N GLY A 93 0.44 -3.43 4.70
CA GLY A 93 -0.87 -3.81 5.22
C GLY A 93 -1.46 -5.00 4.46
N ILE A 94 -2.41 -5.69 5.09
CA ILE A 94 -3.24 -6.73 4.45
C ILE A 94 -4.56 -6.93 5.21
N ALA A 95 -5.69 -6.97 4.49
CA ALA A 95 -6.97 -7.41 5.00
C ALA A 95 -7.14 -8.94 4.83
N CYS A 96 -7.46 -9.64 5.93
CA CYS A 96 -7.66 -11.08 5.98
C CYS A 96 -8.95 -11.41 6.76
N GLY A 97 -9.99 -11.85 6.06
CA GLY A 97 -11.28 -12.14 6.68
C GLY A 97 -11.87 -10.90 7.35
N SER A 98 -12.07 -10.96 8.67
CA SER A 98 -12.66 -9.86 9.45
C SER A 98 -11.64 -8.94 10.14
N TYR A 99 -10.35 -9.08 9.82
CA TYR A 99 -9.26 -8.31 10.44
C TYR A 99 -8.28 -7.77 9.39
N GLY A 100 -7.70 -6.62 9.67
CA GLY A 100 -6.60 -6.07 8.89
C GLY A 100 -5.33 -6.04 9.72
N PHE A 101 -4.19 -6.24 9.08
CA PHE A 101 -2.88 -6.27 9.70
C PHE A 101 -2.00 -5.20 9.07
N VAL A 102 -1.30 -4.42 9.90
CA VAL A 102 -0.48 -3.28 9.45
C VAL A 102 0.89 -3.34 10.11
N SER A 103 1.96 -3.09 9.37
CA SER A 103 3.33 -3.12 9.91
C SER A 103 3.54 -2.04 10.99
N VAL A 104 4.11 -2.43 12.14
CA VAL A 104 4.45 -1.50 13.24
C VAL A 104 5.57 -0.53 12.86
N GLU A 105 6.42 -0.92 11.91
CA GLU A 105 7.61 -0.20 11.44
C GLU A 105 7.28 0.96 10.49
N LEU A 106 6.03 1.05 10.04
CA LEU A 106 5.57 2.16 9.23
C LEU A 106 5.73 3.50 9.97
N PRO A 107 6.24 4.53 9.29
CA PRO A 107 6.20 5.90 9.79
C PRO A 107 4.79 6.35 10.17
N TYR A 108 4.68 7.31 11.09
CA TYR A 108 3.40 7.70 11.70
C TYR A 108 2.28 8.03 10.70
N PHE A 109 2.54 8.85 9.67
CA PHE A 109 1.50 9.22 8.71
C PHE A 109 1.20 8.09 7.72
N ALA A 110 2.22 7.35 7.28
CA ALA A 110 2.05 6.15 6.47
C ALA A 110 1.14 5.13 7.17
N LYS A 111 1.37 4.90 8.46
CA LYS A 111 0.56 3.98 9.26
C LYS A 111 -0.92 4.39 9.31
N LYS A 112 -1.23 5.69 9.45
CA LYS A 112 -2.63 6.17 9.39
C LYS A 112 -3.29 5.86 8.05
N TYR A 113 -2.60 6.17 6.96
CA TYR A 113 -3.08 5.87 5.61
C TYR A 113 -3.33 4.37 5.41
N VAL A 114 -2.36 3.52 5.79
CA VAL A 114 -2.48 2.06 5.59
C VAL A 114 -3.59 1.47 6.46
N LYS A 115 -3.78 1.95 7.70
CA LYS A 115 -4.89 1.52 8.55
C LYS A 115 -6.26 1.81 7.92
N ASP A 116 -6.47 3.02 7.41
CA ASP A 116 -7.72 3.38 6.74
C ASP A 116 -7.88 2.59 5.43
N HIS A 117 -6.79 2.38 4.68
CA HIS A 117 -6.78 1.56 3.46
C HIS A 117 -7.29 0.13 3.74
N GLU A 118 -6.69 -0.57 4.71
CA GLU A 118 -7.13 -1.92 5.06
C GLU A 118 -8.54 -1.93 5.68
N ALA A 119 -8.91 -0.89 6.43
CA ALA A 119 -10.26 -0.77 6.98
C ALA A 119 -11.32 -0.64 5.87
N PHE A 120 -11.05 0.08 4.79
CA PHE A 120 -11.96 0.13 3.63
C PHE A 120 -12.11 -1.24 2.96
N HIS A 121 -11.05 -2.04 2.87
CA HIS A 121 -11.18 -3.42 2.40
C HIS A 121 -12.09 -4.25 3.31
N LEU A 122 -11.97 -4.13 4.63
CA LEU A 122 -12.87 -4.82 5.56
C LEU A 122 -14.34 -4.40 5.40
N ILE A 123 -14.57 -3.15 4.99
CA ILE A 123 -15.90 -2.55 4.76
C ILE A 123 -16.49 -2.97 3.40
N GLY A 124 -15.79 -3.77 2.61
CA GLY A 124 -16.30 -4.35 1.36
C GLY A 124 -15.92 -3.57 0.10
N TYR A 125 -14.94 -2.67 0.19
CA TYR A 125 -14.33 -2.09 -1.00
C TYR A 125 -13.28 -3.04 -1.58
N ASP A 126 -13.61 -3.72 -2.68
CA ASP A 126 -12.70 -4.69 -3.32
C ASP A 126 -11.75 -4.03 -4.35
N ASN A 127 -12.03 -2.79 -4.75
CA ASN A 127 -11.25 -2.09 -5.77
C ASN A 127 -10.11 -1.29 -5.13
N GLU A 128 -8.88 -1.74 -5.35
CA GLU A 128 -7.64 -1.07 -4.92
C GLU A 128 -7.59 0.42 -5.23
N LYS A 129 -8.01 0.86 -6.43
CA LYS A 129 -8.00 2.28 -6.79
C LYS A 129 -8.99 3.08 -5.96
N THR A 130 -10.18 2.54 -5.71
CA THR A 130 -11.19 3.18 -4.86
C THR A 130 -10.71 3.28 -3.42
N VAL A 131 -10.13 2.21 -2.88
CA VAL A 131 -9.55 2.20 -1.53
C VAL A 131 -8.40 3.19 -1.42
N ASN A 132 -7.47 3.19 -2.38
CA ASN A 132 -6.36 4.14 -2.45
C ASN A 132 -6.84 5.58 -2.49
N TYR A 133 -7.87 5.86 -3.28
CA TYR A 133 -8.46 7.20 -3.36
C TYR A 133 -9.11 7.61 -2.03
N LYS A 134 -9.92 6.75 -1.41
CA LYS A 134 -10.62 7.07 -0.16
C LYS A 134 -9.66 7.22 1.03
N ALA A 135 -8.70 6.31 1.19
CA ALA A 135 -7.69 6.45 2.24
C ALA A 135 -6.73 7.61 1.95
N GLY A 136 -6.37 7.82 0.68
CA GLY A 136 -5.47 8.88 0.24
C GLY A 136 -6.05 10.28 0.36
N SER A 137 -7.37 10.45 0.13
CA SER A 137 -8.04 11.74 0.33
C SER A 137 -8.10 12.13 1.80
N ARG A 138 -8.19 11.16 2.71
CA ARG A 138 -8.11 11.36 4.17
C ARG A 138 -6.69 11.64 4.64
N HIS A 139 -5.71 10.88 4.14
CA HIS A 139 -4.32 10.92 4.57
C HIS A 139 -3.34 11.14 3.41
N PRO A 140 -3.36 12.30 2.73
CA PRO A 140 -2.54 12.54 1.53
C PRO A 140 -1.03 12.47 1.83
N ILE A 141 -0.61 12.99 2.99
CA ILE A 141 0.77 12.89 3.47
C ILE A 141 1.13 11.43 3.74
N GLY A 142 0.20 10.65 4.29
CA GLY A 142 0.40 9.23 4.59
C GLY A 142 0.56 8.37 3.33
N LEU A 143 -0.24 8.63 2.28
CA LEU A 143 -0.10 7.98 0.98
C LEU A 143 1.31 8.20 0.41
N ILE A 144 1.75 9.46 0.35
CA ILE A 144 3.08 9.83 -0.16
C ILE A 144 4.18 9.16 0.67
N GLN A 145 4.07 9.20 2.00
CA GLN A 145 5.03 8.58 2.89
C GLN A 145 5.09 7.06 2.73
N THR A 146 3.95 6.41 2.48
CA THR A 146 3.87 4.96 2.22
C THR A 146 4.58 4.59 0.93
N ILE A 147 4.43 5.39 -0.13
CA ILE A 147 5.15 5.19 -1.40
C ILE A 147 6.67 5.27 -1.16
N PHE A 148 7.15 6.36 -0.54
CA PHE A 148 8.59 6.51 -0.27
C PHE A 148 9.15 5.44 0.66
N TYR A 149 8.40 5.05 1.68
CA TYR A 149 8.78 3.96 2.58
C TYR A 149 8.89 2.63 1.84
N SER A 150 7.93 2.32 0.96
CA SER A 150 7.93 1.10 0.15
C SER A 150 9.10 1.09 -0.83
N VAL A 151 9.40 2.22 -1.47
CA VAL A 151 10.55 2.38 -2.35
C VAL A 151 11.84 2.10 -1.56
N PHE A 152 12.03 2.81 -0.45
CA PHE A 152 13.25 2.71 0.37
C PHE A 152 13.46 1.31 0.95
N SER A 153 12.42 0.70 1.52
CA SER A 153 12.48 -0.65 2.10
C SER A 153 12.80 -1.72 1.05
N ASN A 154 12.31 -1.58 -0.19
CA ASN A 154 12.65 -2.51 -1.28
C ASN A 154 14.12 -2.43 -1.71
N PHE A 155 14.77 -1.28 -1.59
CA PHE A 155 16.21 -1.14 -1.89
C PHE A 155 17.12 -1.58 -0.74
N LYS A 156 16.62 -1.52 0.50
CA LYS A 156 17.42 -1.83 1.70
C LYS A 156 17.95 -3.27 1.65
N GLY A 157 19.27 -3.41 1.68
CA GLY A 157 19.95 -4.71 1.69
C GLY A 157 19.99 -5.44 0.34
N ARG A 158 19.58 -4.80 -0.77
CA ARG A 158 19.65 -5.36 -2.13
C ARG A 158 20.91 -4.91 -2.87
N LYS A 159 21.41 -5.75 -3.79
CA LYS A 159 22.55 -5.38 -4.63
C LYS A 159 22.12 -4.33 -5.65
N MET A 160 23.02 -3.41 -6.00
CA MET A 160 22.75 -2.38 -7.03
C MET A 160 22.34 -2.97 -8.39
N THR A 161 22.82 -4.18 -8.70
CA THR A 161 22.43 -4.92 -9.91
C THR A 161 20.95 -5.28 -9.96
N GLU A 162 20.25 -5.32 -8.81
CA GLU A 162 18.81 -5.61 -8.72
C GLU A 162 17.95 -4.33 -8.88
N TYR A 163 18.57 -3.14 -8.80
CA TYR A 163 17.83 -1.86 -8.76
C TYR A 163 16.96 -1.60 -9.98
N PRO A 164 17.41 -1.85 -11.23
CA PRO A 164 16.55 -1.65 -12.40
C PRO A 164 15.24 -2.45 -12.32
N CYS A 165 15.30 -3.65 -11.75
CA CYS A 165 14.13 -4.51 -11.58
C CYS A 165 13.25 -4.09 -10.39
N ILE A 166 13.86 -3.57 -9.31
CA ILE A 166 13.10 -2.96 -8.21
C ILE A 166 12.32 -1.75 -8.73
N ILE A 167 12.96 -0.88 -9.51
CA ILE A 167 12.33 0.31 -10.12
C ILE A 167 11.19 -0.11 -11.06
N GLY A 168 11.41 -1.11 -11.93
CA GLY A 168 10.36 -1.62 -12.81
C GLY A 168 9.14 -2.18 -12.07
N ASN A 169 9.37 -2.88 -10.94
CA ASN A 169 8.28 -3.39 -10.09
C ASN A 169 7.55 -2.27 -9.33
N LEU A 170 8.28 -1.26 -8.85
CA LEU A 170 7.70 -0.07 -8.23
C LEU A 170 6.84 0.72 -9.23
N TRP A 171 7.22 0.77 -10.51
CA TRP A 171 6.41 1.37 -11.56
C TRP A 171 5.06 0.66 -11.75
N ASN A 172 5.05 -0.68 -11.77
CA ASN A 172 3.80 -1.43 -11.82
C ASN A 172 2.93 -1.18 -10.58
N THR A 173 3.56 -1.05 -9.42
CA THR A 173 2.89 -0.74 -8.15
C THR A 173 2.32 0.68 -8.18
N PHE A 174 3.08 1.66 -8.67
CA PHE A 174 2.65 3.05 -8.83
C PHE A 174 1.36 3.16 -9.66
N LYS A 175 1.25 2.43 -10.77
CA LYS A 175 0.04 2.39 -11.62
C LYS A 175 -1.21 1.79 -10.94
N ILE A 176 -1.05 1.11 -9.81
CA ILE A 176 -2.18 0.62 -8.99
C ILE A 176 -2.64 1.73 -8.02
N TYR A 177 -1.70 2.54 -7.54
CA TYR A 177 -1.99 3.67 -6.64
C TYR A 177 -2.49 4.94 -7.37
N PHE A 178 -2.14 5.13 -8.65
CA PHE A 178 -2.50 6.30 -9.49
C PHE A 178 -2.97 5.86 -10.89
#